data_AF-A0A7M4FQT6-F1
#
_entry.id   AF-A0A7M4FQT6-F1
#
_cell.length_a   1.000
_cell.length_b   1.000
_cell.length_c   1.000
_cell.angle_alpha   90.00
_cell.angle_beta   90.00
_cell.angle_gamma   90.00
#
_symmetry.space_group_name_H-M   'P 1'
#
loop_
_entity.id
_entity.type
_entity.pdbx_description
1 polymer ?
#
loop_
_entity_poly.entity_id
_entity_poly.type
_entity_poly.pdbx_seq_one_letter_code
_entity_poly.pdbx_strand_id
1 'polypeptide(L)'
;MSTQARHICYFFDYGSLSIYSLGSAIAYSAYVFPDEWLSSTFHRCYVPIAVFNTVLSTGLSCFSRFPELEQPRFSKVLRTLAFAYPYLFDSIPLFYRLYLCAENSYAEGAIPIHIQHMVFAFLTCFIFTTHLPERLAPGHFDYIGHSHQVFHICGIAGTYFQMEAIMMDMASRNDRLRASFCLPTVSQTVGLIGICLVINLVIIGAFSKALYSTPESSKREKTT
;
A
#
# COMPACT_ATOMS: atom_id res chain seq x y z
N MET A 1 -15.58 7.26 -21.46
CA MET A 1 -14.21 7.62 -21.03
C MET A 1 -13.25 7.24 -22.16
N SER A 2 -12.29 8.10 -22.53
CA SER A 2 -11.30 7.76 -23.56
C SER A 2 -10.32 6.70 -23.03
N THR A 3 -9.70 5.93 -23.93
CA THR A 3 -8.65 4.96 -23.58
C THR A 3 -7.48 5.63 -22.87
N GLN A 4 -7.13 6.84 -23.30
CA GLN A 4 -6.06 7.64 -22.71
C GLN A 4 -6.36 8.04 -21.26
N ALA A 5 -7.58 8.55 -20.99
CA ALA A 5 -7.99 8.90 -19.64
C ALA A 5 -7.95 7.69 -18.71
N ARG A 6 -8.37 6.51 -19.20
CA ARG A 6 -8.30 5.26 -18.42
C ARG A 6 -6.87 4.90 -18.00
N HIS A 7 -5.88 5.09 -18.87
CA HIS A 7 -4.48 4.83 -18.53
C HIS A 7 -3.91 5.81 -17.50
N ILE A 8 -4.27 7.10 -17.60
CA ILE A 8 -3.88 8.09 -16.59
C ILE A 8 -4.51 7.75 -15.24
N CYS A 9 -5.82 7.49 -15.20
CA CYS A 9 -6.53 7.12 -13.97
C CYS A 9 -5.92 5.88 -13.33
N TYR A 10 -5.53 4.88 -14.13
CA TYR A 10 -4.82 3.70 -13.67
C TYR A 10 -3.49 4.05 -12.99
N PHE A 11 -2.67 4.94 -13.58
CA PHE A 11 -1.40 5.34 -12.99
C PHE A 11 -1.58 6.12 -11.68
N PHE A 12 -2.60 6.99 -11.61
CA PHE A 12 -2.92 7.70 -10.38
C PHE A 12 -3.45 6.79 -9.27
N ASP A 13 -4.26 5.79 -9.60
CA ASP A 13 -4.78 4.80 -8.64
C ASP A 13 -3.62 4.09 -7.92
N TYR A 14 -2.71 3.47 -8.69
CA TYR A 14 -1.55 2.77 -8.11
C TYR A 14 -0.52 3.72 -7.48
N GLY A 15 -0.32 4.91 -8.05
CA GLY A 15 0.53 5.94 -7.44
C GLY A 15 0.00 6.37 -6.07
N SER A 16 -1.31 6.52 -5.91
CA SER A 16 -1.92 6.88 -4.63
C SER A 16 -1.76 5.78 -3.58
N LEU A 17 -1.90 4.51 -3.98
CA LEU A 17 -1.69 3.36 -3.09
C LEU A 17 -0.25 3.30 -2.56
N SER A 18 0.75 3.67 -3.38
CA SER A 18 2.15 3.75 -2.94
C SER A 18 2.40 4.84 -1.88
N ILE A 19 1.70 5.98 -1.99
CA ILE A 19 1.77 7.08 -1.01
C ILE A 19 1.07 6.69 0.29
N TYR A 20 -0.06 5.98 0.20
CA TYR A 20 -0.74 5.41 1.36
C TYR A 20 0.19 4.47 2.16
N SER A 21 0.94 3.60 1.47
CA SER A 21 1.96 2.73 2.10
C SER A 21 3.01 3.56 2.85
N LEU A 22 3.56 4.61 2.22
CA LEU A 22 4.53 5.49 2.87
C LEU A 22 3.98 6.16 4.12
N GLY A 23 2.74 6.66 4.05
CA GLY A 23 2.07 7.26 5.20
C GLY A 23 1.92 6.26 6.35
N SER A 24 1.54 5.02 6.03
CA SER A 24 1.46 3.92 7.00
C SER A 24 2.82 3.63 7.64
N ALA A 25 3.88 3.52 6.84
CA ALA A 25 5.24 3.30 7.34
C ALA A 25 5.69 4.43 8.28
N ILE A 26 5.49 5.69 7.90
CA ILE A 26 5.85 6.83 8.76
C ILE A 26 5.10 6.77 10.10
N ALA A 27 3.79 6.50 10.07
CA ALA A 27 2.99 6.38 11.28
C ALA A 27 3.42 5.18 12.16
N TYR A 28 3.73 4.04 11.53
CA TYR A 28 4.22 2.86 12.22
C TYR A 28 5.60 3.08 12.85
N SER A 29 6.51 3.75 12.14
CA SER A 29 7.82 4.15 12.66
C SER A 29 7.71 5.06 13.89
N ALA A 30 6.71 5.94 13.92
CA ALA A 30 6.50 6.89 14.99
C ALA A 30 5.83 6.28 16.24
N TYR A 31 4.81 5.44 16.06
CA TYR A 31 3.91 5.04 17.16
C TYR A 31 3.76 3.54 17.36
N VAL A 32 4.04 2.73 16.34
CA VAL A 32 3.79 1.28 16.38
C VAL A 32 5.05 0.49 16.67
N PHE A 33 6.24 0.98 16.29
CA PHE A 33 7.51 0.27 16.49
C PHE A 33 7.69 -0.21 17.94
N PRO A 34 8.19 -1.43 18.17
CA PRO A 34 8.47 -1.93 19.52
C PRO A 34 9.60 -1.16 20.18
N ASP A 35 9.49 -0.93 21.50
CA ASP A 35 10.40 -0.07 22.26
C ASP A 35 11.87 -0.54 22.15
N GLU A 36 12.09 -1.86 22.09
CA GLU A 36 13.41 -2.50 21.96
C GLU A 36 14.12 -2.19 20.63
N TRP A 37 13.38 -1.83 19.58
CA TRP A 37 13.93 -1.61 18.24
C TRP A 37 14.15 -0.13 17.92
N LEU A 38 13.70 0.80 18.76
CA LEU A 38 13.78 2.23 18.48
C LEU A 38 15.22 2.75 18.32
N SER A 39 16.20 2.12 18.98
CA SER A 39 17.63 2.45 18.84
C SER A 39 18.35 1.64 17.75
N SER A 40 17.65 0.71 17.10
CA SER A 40 18.26 -0.21 16.15
C SER A 40 18.57 0.44 14.80
N THR A 41 19.47 -0.19 14.04
CA THR A 41 19.69 0.19 12.63
C THR A 41 18.46 -0.05 11.77
N PHE A 42 17.63 -1.04 12.11
CA PHE A 42 16.39 -1.32 11.38
C PHE A 42 15.44 -0.12 11.43
N HIS A 43 15.18 0.45 12.62
CA HIS A 43 14.33 1.64 12.76
C HIS A 43 14.85 2.84 11.96
N ARG A 44 16.17 3.08 11.99
CA ARG A 44 16.83 4.16 11.22
C ARG A 44 16.69 3.99 9.70
N CYS A 45 16.76 2.77 9.19
CA CYS A 45 16.65 2.48 7.76
C CYS A 45 15.20 2.29 7.29
N TYR A 46 14.25 2.12 8.20
CA TYR A 46 12.88 1.73 7.87
C TYR A 46 12.16 2.74 6.97
N VAL A 47 12.12 4.03 7.34
CA VAL A 47 11.48 5.07 6.53
C VAL A 47 12.21 5.30 5.19
N PRO A 48 13.55 5.38 5.12
CA PRO A 48 14.26 5.41 3.85
C PRO A 48 13.95 4.24 2.91
N ILE A 49 13.82 3.01 3.44
CA ILE A 49 13.42 1.84 2.65
C ILE A 49 11.96 1.99 2.19
N ALA A 50 11.05 2.48 3.05
CA ALA A 50 9.67 2.74 2.67
C ALA A 50 9.57 3.77 1.52
N VAL A 51 10.37 4.83 1.55
CA VAL A 51 10.47 5.81 0.45
C VAL A 51 10.92 5.14 -0.85
N PHE A 52 11.97 4.31 -0.79
CA PHE A 52 12.42 3.55 -1.96
C PHE A 52 11.32 2.62 -2.49
N ASN A 53 10.63 1.91 -1.60
CA ASN A 53 9.52 1.04 -1.92
C ASN A 53 8.40 1.80 -2.63
N THR A 54 8.01 2.97 -2.14
CA THR A 54 6.99 3.82 -2.79
C THR A 54 7.34 4.15 -4.25
N VAL A 55 8.58 4.57 -4.50
CA VAL A 55 9.07 4.90 -5.85
C VAL A 55 9.06 3.66 -6.74
N LEU A 56 9.56 2.53 -6.22
CA LEU A 56 9.60 1.26 -6.92
C LEU A 56 8.18 0.76 -7.25
N SER A 57 7.24 0.83 -6.31
CA SER A 57 5.86 0.40 -6.48
C SER A 57 5.13 1.17 -7.57
N THR A 58 5.28 2.49 -7.60
CA THR A 58 4.70 3.32 -8.67
C THR A 58 5.32 3.00 -10.01
N GLY A 59 6.65 2.89 -10.08
CA GLY A 59 7.37 2.55 -11.30
C GLY A 59 6.96 1.20 -11.87
N LEU A 60 6.95 0.16 -11.03
CA LEU A 60 6.48 -1.18 -11.40
C LEU A 60 5.02 -1.16 -11.86
N SER A 61 4.13 -0.52 -11.10
CA SER A 61 2.71 -0.46 -11.46
C SER A 61 2.47 0.24 -12.80
N CYS A 62 3.17 1.36 -13.05
CA CYS A 62 3.10 2.06 -14.34
C CYS A 62 3.66 1.19 -15.47
N PHE A 63 4.82 0.55 -15.24
CA PHE A 63 5.45 -0.34 -16.21
C PHE A 63 4.56 -1.55 -16.55
N SER A 64 3.82 -2.10 -15.57
CA SER A 64 2.94 -3.26 -15.78
C SER A 64 1.89 -3.04 -16.87
N ARG A 65 1.57 -1.79 -17.21
CA ARG A 65 0.58 -1.44 -18.22
C ARG A 65 1.05 -1.67 -19.66
N PHE A 66 2.35 -1.68 -19.91
CA PHE A 66 2.94 -1.85 -21.24
C PHE A 66 2.88 -3.31 -21.74
N PRO A 67 3.32 -4.32 -20.97
CA PRO A 67 3.23 -5.72 -21.36
C PRO A 67 1.84 -6.33 -21.16
N GLU A 68 0.84 -5.59 -20.63
CA GLU A 68 -0.44 -6.19 -20.22
C GLU A 68 -1.25 -6.82 -21.35
N LEU A 69 -1.08 -6.36 -22.60
CA LEU A 69 -1.73 -6.97 -23.77
C LEU A 69 -1.10 -8.31 -24.17
N GLU A 70 0.23 -8.43 -24.10
CA GLU A 70 0.97 -9.62 -24.53
C GLU A 70 1.13 -10.65 -23.39
N GLN A 71 1.33 -10.15 -22.17
CA GLN A 71 1.65 -10.93 -20.98
C GLN A 71 0.81 -10.44 -19.78
N PRO A 72 -0.50 -10.71 -19.77
CA PRO A 72 -1.41 -10.25 -18.70
C PRO A 72 -1.06 -10.87 -17.34
N ARG A 73 -0.57 -12.12 -17.32
CA ARG A 73 -0.15 -12.79 -16.07
C ARG A 73 1.07 -12.11 -15.45
N PHE A 74 2.08 -11.79 -16.25
CA PHE A 74 3.29 -11.11 -15.78
C PHE A 74 2.95 -9.72 -15.21
N SER A 75 2.13 -8.95 -15.93
CA SER A 75 1.66 -7.63 -15.51
C SER A 75 0.88 -7.70 -14.19
N LYS A 76 0.02 -8.71 -14.03
CA LYS A 76 -0.70 -8.96 -12.78
C LYS A 76 0.25 -9.29 -11.63
N VAL A 77 1.21 -10.19 -11.83
CA VAL A 77 2.21 -10.55 -10.80
C VAL A 77 3.03 -9.34 -10.38
N LEU A 78 3.53 -8.57 -11.35
CA LEU A 78 4.37 -7.40 -11.11
C LEU A 78 3.63 -6.35 -10.27
N ARG A 79 2.36 -6.07 -10.61
CA ARG A 79 1.49 -5.19 -9.82
C ARG A 79 1.19 -5.75 -8.43
N THR A 80 0.86 -7.04 -8.29
CA THR A 80 0.59 -7.62 -6.97
C THR A 80 1.82 -7.54 -6.08
N LEU A 81 3.01 -7.88 -6.60
CA LEU A 81 4.27 -7.82 -5.86
C LEU A 81 4.63 -6.38 -5.49
N ALA A 82 4.35 -5.41 -6.36
CA ALA A 82 4.57 -3.99 -6.11
C ALA A 82 3.85 -3.48 -4.86
N PHE A 83 2.79 -4.14 -4.37
CA PHE A 83 2.09 -3.72 -3.14
C PHE A 83 2.13 -4.76 -2.01
N ALA A 84 2.21 -6.05 -2.34
CA ALA A 84 2.36 -7.10 -1.34
C ALA A 84 3.70 -6.98 -0.58
N TYR A 85 4.80 -6.69 -1.29
CA TYR A 85 6.11 -6.53 -0.65
C TYR A 85 6.16 -5.32 0.30
N PRO A 86 5.81 -4.09 -0.11
CA PRO A 86 5.78 -2.94 0.80
C PRO A 86 4.84 -3.15 1.98
N TYR A 87 3.65 -3.73 1.76
CA TYR A 87 2.72 -4.03 2.86
C TYR A 87 3.34 -4.96 3.91
N LEU A 88 4.00 -6.04 3.47
CA LEU A 88 4.66 -6.97 4.38
C LEU A 88 5.82 -6.30 5.12
N PHE A 89 6.63 -5.52 4.41
CA PHE A 89 7.73 -4.75 5.00
C PHE A 89 7.23 -3.76 6.05
N ASP A 90 6.22 -2.96 5.69
CA ASP A 90 5.64 -1.95 6.58
C ASP A 90 5.06 -2.62 7.84
N SER A 91 4.46 -3.79 7.70
CA SER A 91 3.83 -4.53 8.81
C SER A 91 4.79 -5.28 9.73
N ILE A 92 6.10 -5.36 9.44
CA ILE A 92 7.08 -6.07 10.29
C ILE A 92 7.01 -5.69 11.78
N PRO A 93 7.03 -4.39 12.16
CA PRO A 93 7.01 -3.99 13.58
C PRO A 93 5.69 -4.37 14.26
N LEU A 94 4.60 -4.34 13.50
CA LEU A 94 3.29 -4.74 13.99
C LEU A 94 3.22 -6.26 14.22
N PHE A 95 3.68 -7.06 13.27
CA PHE A 95 3.73 -8.53 13.43
C PHE A 95 4.55 -8.94 14.65
N TYR A 96 5.66 -8.26 14.90
CA TYR A 96 6.47 -8.51 16.09
C TYR A 96 5.71 -8.20 17.39
N ARG A 97 5.00 -7.07 17.48
CA ARG A 97 4.16 -6.75 18.64
C ARG A 97 3.03 -7.76 18.86
N LEU A 98 2.38 -8.20 17.79
CA LEU A 98 1.35 -9.24 17.86
C LEU A 98 1.91 -10.57 18.37
N TYR A 99 3.11 -10.95 17.91
CA TYR A 99 3.81 -12.15 18.39
C TYR A 99 4.13 -12.06 19.90
N LEU A 100 4.74 -10.96 20.35
CA LEU A 100 5.06 -10.78 21.77
C LEU A 100 3.82 -10.73 22.67
N CYS A 101 2.71 -10.16 22.20
CA CYS A 101 1.45 -10.14 22.92
C CYS A 101 0.89 -11.55 23.14
N ALA A 102 1.02 -12.43 22.14
CA ALA A 102 0.59 -13.82 22.26
C ALA A 102 1.41 -14.59 23.31
N GLU A 103 2.67 -14.21 23.51
CA GLU A 103 3.58 -14.84 24.46
C GLU A 103 3.41 -14.30 25.90
N ASN A 104 3.24 -12.99 26.08
CA ASN A 104 3.37 -12.35 27.39
C ASN A 104 2.03 -12.06 28.12
N SER A 105 0.88 -12.49 27.59
CA SER A 105 -0.48 -12.28 28.15
C SER A 105 -0.89 -10.81 28.42
N TYR A 106 0.01 -9.84 28.21
CA TYR A 106 -0.23 -8.42 28.34
C TYR A 106 -0.62 -7.86 26.97
N ALA A 107 -1.92 -7.80 26.70
CA ALA A 107 -2.44 -7.15 25.50
C ALA A 107 -2.55 -5.64 25.74
N GLU A 108 -1.69 -4.87 25.07
CA GLU A 108 -1.91 -3.43 24.96
C GLU A 108 -3.28 -3.18 24.31
N GLY A 109 -4.02 -2.16 24.78
CA GLY A 109 -5.41 -1.93 24.36
C GLY A 109 -5.60 -1.77 22.84
N ALA A 110 -4.56 -1.39 22.09
CA ALA A 110 -4.59 -1.25 20.64
C ALA A 110 -4.49 -2.59 19.88
N ILE A 111 -4.00 -3.67 20.52
CA ILE A 111 -3.74 -4.97 19.85
C ILE A 111 -5.00 -5.59 19.24
N PRO A 112 -6.17 -5.64 19.90
CA PRO A 112 -7.39 -6.16 19.30
C PRO A 112 -7.79 -5.42 18.01
N ILE A 113 -7.59 -4.10 17.99
CA ILE A 113 -7.91 -3.26 16.82
C ILE A 113 -6.91 -3.51 15.68
N HIS A 114 -5.63 -3.69 16.01
CA HIS A 114 -4.61 -4.13 15.04
C HIS A 114 -4.92 -5.50 14.42
N ILE A 115 -5.49 -6.43 15.21
CA ILE A 115 -5.95 -7.72 14.68
C ILE A 115 -7.11 -7.52 13.70
N GLN A 116 -8.07 -6.65 14.01
CA GLN A 116 -9.15 -6.31 13.07
C GLN A 116 -8.59 -5.72 11.76
N HIS A 117 -7.65 -4.78 11.85
CA HIS A 117 -6.93 -4.27 10.67
C HIS A 117 -6.32 -5.40 9.84
N MET A 118 -5.61 -6.34 10.48
CA MET A 118 -4.95 -7.46 9.80
C MET A 118 -5.95 -8.40 9.10
N VAL A 119 -7.09 -8.68 9.74
CA VAL A 119 -8.18 -9.47 9.15
C VAL A 119 -8.72 -8.79 7.89
N PHE A 120 -8.99 -7.49 7.96
CA PHE A 120 -9.49 -6.74 6.80
C PHE A 120 -8.45 -6.59 5.68
N ALA A 121 -7.16 -6.43 6.02
CA ALA A 121 -6.08 -6.41 5.05
C ALA A 121 -5.92 -7.77 4.34
N PHE A 122 -5.99 -8.87 5.09
CA PHE A 122 -6.03 -10.22 4.51
C PHE A 122 -7.24 -10.39 3.59
N LEU A 123 -8.44 -10.00 4.04
CA LEU A 123 -9.67 -10.09 3.25
C LEU A 123 -9.58 -9.27 1.96
N THR A 124 -9.02 -8.07 2.03
CA THR A 124 -8.76 -7.20 0.87
C THR A 124 -7.88 -7.91 -0.16
N CYS A 125 -6.75 -8.48 0.27
CA CYS A 125 -5.86 -9.25 -0.61
C CYS A 125 -6.54 -10.52 -1.17
N PHE A 126 -7.26 -11.25 -0.32
CA PHE A 126 -7.97 -12.47 -0.70
C PHE A 126 -9.02 -12.19 -1.78
N ILE A 127 -9.86 -11.18 -1.62
CA ILE A 127 -10.89 -10.81 -2.59
C ILE A 127 -10.26 -10.35 -3.91
N PHE A 128 -9.23 -9.50 -3.84
CA PHE A 128 -8.51 -9.01 -5.03
C PHE A 128 -7.89 -10.13 -5.86
N THR A 129 -7.35 -11.15 -5.20
CA THR A 129 -6.66 -12.26 -5.88
C THR A 129 -7.63 -13.33 -6.39
N THR A 130 -8.71 -13.60 -5.67
CA THR A 130 -9.65 -14.70 -5.97
C THR A 130 -10.77 -14.33 -6.93
N HIS A 131 -11.16 -13.05 -7.01
CA HIS A 131 -12.27 -12.54 -7.83
C HIS A 131 -13.63 -13.11 -7.38
N LEU A 132 -13.80 -13.29 -6.06
CA LEU A 132 -15.05 -13.74 -5.45
C LEU A 132 -15.93 -12.53 -5.04
N PRO A 133 -17.27 -12.61 -5.17
CA PRO A 133 -18.06 -13.81 -5.46
C PRO A 133 -18.37 -14.06 -6.95
N GLU A 134 -18.10 -13.11 -7.87
CA GLU A 134 -18.51 -13.18 -9.28
C GLU A 134 -17.95 -14.39 -10.03
N ARG A 135 -16.80 -14.91 -9.58
CA ARG A 135 -16.23 -16.16 -10.12
C ARG A 135 -17.10 -17.40 -9.83
N LEU A 136 -17.91 -17.39 -8.77
CA LEU A 136 -18.80 -18.50 -8.42
C LEU A 136 -20.18 -18.38 -9.07
N ALA A 137 -20.66 -17.15 -9.32
CA ALA A 137 -21.93 -16.92 -10.01
C ALA A 137 -21.78 -15.81 -11.07
N PRO A 138 -21.26 -16.14 -12.26
CA PRO A 138 -21.15 -15.20 -13.37
C PRO A 138 -22.52 -14.59 -13.72
N GLY A 139 -22.56 -13.29 -14.03
CA GLY A 139 -23.78 -12.56 -14.38
C GLY A 139 -24.66 -12.10 -13.21
N HIS A 140 -24.36 -12.54 -11.97
CA HIS A 140 -25.18 -12.19 -10.80
C HIS A 140 -24.68 -10.95 -10.05
N PHE A 141 -23.40 -10.61 -10.22
CA PHE A 141 -22.71 -9.54 -9.50
C PHE A 141 -22.27 -8.39 -10.41
N ASP A 142 -22.82 -8.29 -11.63
CA ASP A 142 -22.34 -7.36 -12.66
C ASP A 142 -22.42 -5.88 -12.26
N TYR A 143 -23.38 -5.52 -11.40
CA TYR A 143 -23.59 -4.13 -10.95
C TYR A 143 -23.26 -3.91 -9.47
N ILE A 144 -23.59 -4.88 -8.60
CA ILE A 144 -23.47 -4.74 -7.14
C ILE A 144 -22.80 -6.00 -6.59
N GLY A 145 -21.85 -5.83 -5.68
CA GLY A 145 -21.26 -6.91 -4.90
C GLY A 145 -20.16 -7.70 -5.61
N HIS A 146 -19.70 -7.28 -6.79
CA HIS A 146 -18.51 -7.88 -7.39
C HIS A 146 -17.26 -7.59 -6.55
N SER A 147 -16.25 -8.46 -6.69
CA SER A 147 -15.04 -8.49 -5.87
C SER A 147 -14.37 -7.14 -5.73
N HIS A 148 -14.31 -6.34 -6.80
CA HIS A 148 -13.66 -5.03 -6.76
C HIS A 148 -14.40 -4.03 -5.84
N GLN A 149 -15.73 -4.08 -5.75
CA GLN A 149 -16.48 -3.27 -4.77
C GLN A 149 -16.21 -3.75 -3.35
N VAL A 150 -16.25 -5.07 -3.12
CA VAL A 150 -16.01 -5.63 -1.79
C VAL A 150 -14.56 -5.40 -1.35
N PHE A 151 -13.60 -5.46 -2.28
CA PHE A 151 -12.20 -5.10 -2.09
C PHE A 151 -12.07 -3.67 -1.55
N HIS A 152 -12.74 -2.69 -2.16
CA HIS A 152 -12.71 -1.30 -1.68
C HIS A 152 -13.33 -1.16 -0.28
N ILE A 153 -14.46 -1.83 -0.02
CA ILE A 153 -15.10 -1.82 1.30
C ILE A 153 -14.14 -2.38 2.36
N CYS A 154 -13.52 -3.54 2.10
CA CYS A 154 -12.58 -4.15 3.02
C CYS A 154 -11.31 -3.29 3.21
N GLY A 155 -10.81 -2.66 2.15
CA GLY A 155 -9.66 -1.76 2.21
C GLY A 155 -9.93 -0.51 3.06
N ILE A 156 -11.10 0.10 2.88
CA ILE A 156 -11.54 1.26 3.68
C ILE A 156 -11.73 0.87 5.15
N ALA A 157 -12.41 -0.25 5.42
CA ALA A 157 -12.60 -0.75 6.79
C ALA A 157 -11.25 -1.10 7.44
N GLY A 158 -10.34 -1.74 6.71
CA GLY A 158 -8.98 -2.01 7.17
C GLY A 158 -8.21 -0.74 7.50
N THR A 159 -8.31 0.29 6.66
CA THR A 159 -7.69 1.60 6.90
C THR A 159 -8.29 2.30 8.12
N TYR A 160 -9.60 2.20 8.33
CA TYR A 160 -10.27 2.74 9.51
C TYR A 160 -9.70 2.13 10.79
N PHE A 161 -9.65 0.80 10.90
CA PHE A 161 -9.07 0.13 12.07
C PHE A 161 -7.58 0.41 12.23
N GLN A 162 -6.84 0.54 11.13
CA GLN A 162 -5.44 0.95 11.17
C GLN A 162 -5.28 2.31 11.86
N MET A 163 -6.06 3.30 11.43
CA MET A 163 -6.00 4.66 11.97
C MET A 163 -6.44 4.68 13.43
N GLU A 164 -7.50 3.95 13.79
CA GLU A 164 -7.97 3.83 15.17
C GLU A 164 -6.88 3.23 16.07
N ALA A 165 -6.24 2.15 15.64
CA ALA A 165 -5.17 1.50 16.39
C ALA A 165 -3.93 2.40 16.53
N ILE A 166 -3.54 3.11 15.46
CA ILE A 166 -2.43 4.09 15.50
C ILE A 166 -2.75 5.24 16.45
N MET A 167 -3.98 5.77 16.44
CA MET A 167 -4.37 6.85 17.35
C MET A 167 -4.35 6.39 18.81
N MET A 168 -4.76 5.15 19.08
CA MET A 168 -4.69 4.57 20.41
C MET A 168 -3.24 4.33 20.86
N ASP A 169 -2.38 3.83 19.98
CA ASP A 169 -0.94 3.71 20.23
C ASP A 169 -0.31 5.08 20.48
N MET A 170 -0.64 6.08 19.66
CA MET A 170 -0.18 7.45 19.84
C MET A 170 -0.61 7.99 21.21
N ALA A 171 -1.88 7.84 21.60
CA ALA A 171 -2.38 8.35 22.88
C ALA A 171 -1.77 7.64 24.09
N SER A 172 -1.62 6.31 24.02
CA SER A 172 -1.13 5.51 25.14
C SER A 172 0.40 5.53 25.29
N ARG A 173 1.14 5.72 24.19
CA ARG A 173 2.60 5.61 24.18
C ARG A 173 3.32 6.95 24.01
N ASN A 174 2.61 8.06 23.74
CA ASN A 174 3.24 9.36 23.39
C ASN A 174 4.32 9.79 24.38
N ASP A 175 3.97 9.80 25.67
CA ASP A 175 4.83 10.36 26.71
C ASP A 175 6.09 9.53 26.88
N ARG A 176 5.96 8.20 26.84
CA ARG A 176 7.08 7.25 26.88
C ARG A 176 7.97 7.38 25.65
N LEU A 177 7.38 7.46 24.46
CA LEU A 177 8.11 7.58 23.20
C LEU A 177 8.87 8.91 23.13
N ARG A 178 8.27 10.02 23.57
CA ARG A 178 8.94 11.33 23.64
C ARG A 178 10.07 11.38 24.67
N ALA A 179 9.94 10.66 25.78
CA ALA A 179 10.97 10.59 26.80
C ALA A 179 12.17 9.74 26.34
N SER A 180 11.93 8.68 25.58
CA SER A 180 12.95 7.71 25.17
C SER A 180 13.54 7.96 23.77
N PHE A 181 12.83 8.69 22.88
CA PHE A 181 13.22 8.87 21.49
C PHE A 181 12.69 10.20 20.88
N CYS A 182 13.38 10.70 19.86
CA CYS A 182 12.95 11.91 19.15
C CYS A 182 11.92 11.55 18.07
N LEU A 183 10.64 11.89 18.31
CA LEU A 183 9.59 11.70 17.31
C LEU A 183 9.96 12.33 15.96
N PRO A 184 9.53 11.73 14.83
CA PRO A 184 9.90 12.23 13.51
C PRO A 184 9.44 13.68 13.31
N THR A 185 10.36 14.48 12.79
CA THR A 185 10.13 15.92 12.55
C THR A 185 9.13 16.16 11.41
N VAL A 186 8.61 17.38 11.29
CA VAL A 186 7.69 17.76 10.19
C VAL A 186 8.32 17.52 8.81
N SER A 187 9.63 17.74 8.67
CA SER A 187 10.36 17.46 7.42
C SER A 187 10.45 15.96 7.13
N GLN A 188 10.63 15.13 8.17
CA GLN A 188 10.67 13.67 8.06
C GLN A 188 9.29 13.02 7.91
N THR A 189 8.20 13.80 7.99
CA THR A 189 6.84 13.31 7.80
C THR A 189 6.22 13.94 6.56
N VAL A 190 5.69 15.16 6.67
CA VAL A 190 5.03 15.90 5.59
C VAL A 190 6.00 16.20 4.45
N GLY A 191 7.26 16.52 4.77
CA GLY A 191 8.29 16.78 3.76
C GLY A 191 8.56 15.56 2.89
N LEU A 192 8.75 14.37 3.49
CA LEU A 192 8.97 13.13 2.75
C LEU A 192 7.75 12.74 1.90
N ILE A 193 6.54 12.86 2.44
CA ILE A 193 5.31 12.60 1.67
C ILE A 193 5.23 13.55 0.47
N GLY A 194 5.52 14.84 0.66
CA GLY A 194 5.53 15.84 -0.41
C GLY A 194 6.56 15.53 -1.50
N ILE A 195 7.78 15.15 -1.11
CA ILE A 195 8.85 14.74 -2.06
C ILE A 195 8.41 13.50 -2.84
N CYS A 196 7.93 12.46 -2.17
CA CYS A 196 7.46 11.24 -2.83
C CYS A 196 6.26 11.48 -3.74
N LEU A 197 5.36 12.40 -3.38
CA LEU A 197 4.25 12.81 -4.22
C LEU A 197 4.77 13.43 -5.53
N VAL A 198 5.74 14.36 -5.45
CA VAL A 198 6.36 14.96 -6.64
C VAL A 198 7.04 13.89 -7.49
N ILE A 199 7.82 12.99 -6.89
CA ILE A 199 8.48 11.90 -7.62
C ILE A 199 7.46 11.00 -8.31
N ASN A 200 6.37 10.63 -7.63
CA ASN A 200 5.29 9.84 -8.22
C ASN A 200 4.63 10.57 -9.40
N LEU A 201 4.36 11.87 -9.28
CA LEU A 201 3.82 12.66 -10.39
C LEU A 201 4.77 12.71 -11.60
N VAL A 202 6.08 12.81 -11.36
CA VAL A 202 7.09 12.76 -12.42
C VAL A 202 7.10 11.39 -13.10
N ILE A 203 7.06 10.30 -12.34
CA ILE A 203 7.00 8.92 -12.86
C ILE A 203 5.74 8.74 -13.71
N ILE A 204 4.58 9.12 -13.18
CA ILE A 204 3.29 9.05 -13.88
C ILE A 204 3.35 9.86 -15.18
N GLY A 205 3.85 11.10 -15.12
CA GLY A 205 3.99 11.96 -16.30
C GLY A 205 4.93 11.37 -17.37
N ALA A 206 6.05 10.78 -16.95
CA ALA A 206 7.00 10.12 -17.86
C ALA A 206 6.37 8.90 -18.55
N PHE A 207 5.69 8.03 -17.79
CA PHE A 207 5.02 6.86 -18.37
C PHE A 207 3.80 7.22 -19.21
N SER A 208 3.02 8.23 -18.83
CA SER A 208 1.95 8.78 -19.66
C SER A 208 2.51 9.28 -21.00
N LYS A 209 3.58 10.08 -20.98
CA LYS A 209 4.22 10.56 -22.21
C LYS A 209 4.75 9.42 -23.08
N ALA A 210 5.40 8.41 -22.48
CA ALA A 210 5.89 7.24 -23.21
C ALA A 210 4.76 6.46 -23.89
N LEU A 211 3.64 6.27 -23.19
CA LEU A 211 2.45 5.61 -23.72
C LEU A 211 1.79 6.38 -24.86
N TYR A 212 1.89 7.71 -24.87
CA TYR A 212 1.37 8.55 -25.96
C TYR A 212 2.31 8.68 -27.15
N SER A 213 3.62 8.56 -26.90
CA SER A 213 4.64 8.68 -27.95
C SER A 213 4.76 7.41 -28.81
N THR A 214 4.07 6.33 -28.45
CA THR A 214 4.11 5.07 -29.22
C THR A 214 3.22 5.21 -30.47
N PRO A 215 3.76 5.17 -31.71
CA PRO A 215 2.98 5.42 -32.92
C PRO A 215 1.89 4.37 -33.15
N GLU A 216 0.75 4.78 -33.68
CA GLU A 216 -0.38 3.90 -34.00
C GLU A 216 -0.05 2.78 -35.01
N SER A 217 1.06 2.89 -35.76
CA SER A 217 1.49 1.89 -36.74
C SER A 217 1.85 0.53 -36.12
N SER A 218 2.28 0.47 -34.86
CA SER A 218 2.59 -0.80 -34.17
C SER A 218 1.33 -1.56 -33.71
N LYS A 219 0.16 -0.91 -33.64
CA LYS A 219 -1.09 -1.56 -33.20
C LYS A 219 -1.73 -2.41 -34.30
N ARG A 220 -1.45 -2.13 -35.58
CA ARG A 220 -2.08 -2.79 -36.73
C ARG A 220 -1.38 -4.10 -37.14
N GLU A 221 -0.13 -4.28 -36.75
CA GLU A 221 0.69 -5.45 -37.12
C GLU A 221 0.49 -6.66 -36.20
N LYS A 222 -0.17 -6.48 -35.04
CA LYS A 222 -0.47 -7.55 -34.08
C LYS A 222 -1.90 -8.10 -34.16
N THR A 223 -2.69 -7.64 -35.13
CA THR A 223 -4.08 -8.07 -35.34
C THR A 223 -4.31 -8.80 -36.68
N THR A 224 -3.23 -9.12 -37.40
CA THR A 224 -3.23 -9.96 -38.60
C THR A 224 -2.53 -11.27 -38.34
#